data_AF-A0A828T542-F1
#
_entry.id   AF-A0A828T542-F1
#
_cell.length_a   1.000
_cell.length_b   1.000
_cell.length_c   1.000
_cell.angle_alpha   90.00
_cell.angle_beta   90.00
_cell.angle_gamma   90.00
#
_symmetry.space_group_name_H-M   'P 1'
#
loop_
_entity.id
_entity.type
_entity.pdbx_description
1 polymer ?
#
loop_
_entity_poly.entity_id
_entity_poly.type
_entity_poly.pdbx_seq_one_letter_code
_entity_poly.pdbx_strand_id
1 'polypeptide(L)' 'MREKLTKSDVEKIREEIEHRKLVERKELIEAVKEARSHGDLSENFEYHAAKKEKTEMKVESVIWKEC' A
#
# COMPACT_ATOMS: atom_id res chain seq x y z
N MET A 1 7.04 -25.49 7.74
CA MET A 1 6.13 -26.17 6.79
C MET A 1 6.30 -25.53 5.44
N ARG A 2 6.57 -26.29 4.37
CA ARG A 2 6.37 -25.77 3.00
C ARG A 2 4.96 -26.17 2.61
N GLU A 3 4.00 -25.30 2.89
CA GLU A 3 2.66 -25.43 2.33
C GLU A 3 2.80 -25.42 0.81
N LYS A 4 2.42 -26.52 0.18
CA LYS A 4 2.34 -26.62 -1.28
C LYS A 4 1.16 -25.76 -1.71
N LEU A 5 1.39 -24.47 -1.92
CA LEU A 5 0.45 -23.60 -2.62
C LEU A 5 0.17 -24.24 -3.98
N THR A 6 -1.10 -24.46 -4.30
CA THR A 6 -1.46 -24.93 -5.63
C THR A 6 -1.20 -23.80 -6.62
N LYS A 7 -1.01 -24.13 -7.91
CA LYS A 7 -0.80 -23.09 -8.94
C LYS A 7 -1.91 -22.04 -8.94
N SER A 8 -3.14 -22.45 -8.65
CA SER A 8 -4.32 -21.58 -8.50
C SER A 8 -4.18 -20.60 -7.33
N ASP A 9 -3.66 -21.04 -6.19
CA ASP A 9 -3.47 -20.16 -5.02
C ASP A 9 -2.38 -19.12 -5.27
N VAL A 10 -1.31 -19.50 -5.97
CA VAL A 10 -0.24 -18.57 -6.36
C VAL A 10 -0.75 -17.52 -7.34
N GLU A 11 -1.65 -17.88 -8.25
CA GLU A 11 -2.24 -16.97 -9.22
C GLU A 11 -3.15 -15.94 -8.53
N LYS A 12 -4.02 -16.38 -7.62
CA LYS A 12 -4.87 -15.48 -6.81
C LYS A 12 -4.05 -14.50 -5.97
N ILE A 13 -2.99 -14.98 -5.31
CA ILE A 13 -2.11 -14.12 -4.53
C ILE A 13 -1.42 -13.08 -5.43
N ARG A 14 -1.01 -13.46 -6.64
CA ARG A 14 -0.42 -12.53 -7.62
C ARG A 14 -1.43 -11.48 -8.09
N GLU A 15 -2.65 -11.88 -8.41
CA GLU A 15 -3.71 -10.96 -8.80
C GLU A 15 -4.03 -9.97 -7.68
N GLU A 16 -4.12 -10.45 -6.44
CA GLU A 16 -4.37 -9.61 -5.28
C GLU A 16 -3.21 -8.62 -5.04
N ILE A 17 -1.96 -9.07 -5.18
CA ILE A 17 -0.78 -8.18 -5.10
C ILE A 17 -0.82 -7.11 -6.19
N GLU A 18 -1.14 -7.46 -7.43
CA GLU A 18 -1.20 -6.49 -8.52
C GLU A 18 -2.37 -5.52 -8.35
N HIS A 19 -3.52 -5.98 -7.82
CA HIS A 19 -4.62 -5.11 -7.44
C HIS A 19 -4.19 -4.07 -6.39
N ARG A 20 -3.57 -4.51 -5.29
CA ARG A 20 -3.09 -3.61 -4.22
C ARG A 20 -2.05 -2.61 -4.75
N LYS A 21 -1.13 -3.06 -5.61
CA LYS A 21 -0.11 -2.18 -6.21
C LYS A 21 -0.67 -1.14 -7.18
N LEU A 22 -1.70 -1.49 -7.95
CA LEU A 22 -2.22 -0.63 -9.03
C LEU A 22 -3.38 0.24 -8.60
N VAL A 23 -4.22 -0.24 -7.67
CA VAL A 23 -5.44 0.42 -7.21
C VAL A 23 -5.18 1.11 -5.88
N GLU A 24 -4.97 0.36 -4.80
CA GLU A 24 -4.82 0.93 -3.43
C GLU A 24 -3.69 1.95 -3.35
N ARG A 25 -2.56 1.68 -4.00
CA ARG A 25 -1.43 2.64 -4.05
C ARG A 25 -1.81 3.98 -4.67
N LYS A 26 -2.67 3.99 -5.70
CA LYS A 26 -3.09 5.24 -6.34
C LYS A 26 -4.02 6.01 -5.43
N GLU A 27 -4.99 5.33 -4.82
CA GLU A 27 -5.94 5.92 -3.87
C GLU A 27 -5.22 6.54 -2.68
N LEU A 28 -4.24 5.85 -2.09
CA LEU A 28 -3.42 6.39 -1.00
C LEU A 28 -2.61 7.62 -1.42
N ILE A 29 -2.12 7.67 -2.67
CA ILE A 29 -1.40 8.85 -3.18
C ILE A 29 -2.36 10.02 -3.37
N GLU A 30 -3.58 9.78 -3.85
CA GLU A 30 -4.60 10.82 -3.97
C GLU A 30 -5.07 11.33 -2.62
N ALA A 31 -5.36 10.43 -1.66
CA ALA A 31 -5.70 10.80 -0.29
C ALA A 31 -4.60 11.67 0.36
N VAL A 32 -3.34 11.31 0.16
CA VAL A 32 -2.21 12.12 0.65
C VAL A 32 -2.09 13.46 -0.07
N LYS A 33 -2.42 13.54 -1.37
CA LYS A 33 -2.43 14.80 -2.12
C LYS A 33 -3.56 15.71 -1.65
N GLU A 34 -4.74 15.15 -1.43
CA GLU A 34 -5.91 15.86 -0.93
C GLU A 34 -5.64 16.39 0.48
N ALA A 35 -5.20 15.54 1.42
CA ALA A 35 -4.79 15.96 2.75
C ALA A 35 -3.70 17.05 2.74
N ARG A 36 -2.79 17.02 1.75
CA ARG A 36 -1.77 18.06 1.56
C ARG A 36 -2.33 19.38 1.01
N SER A 37 -3.43 19.35 0.26
CA SER A 37 -4.10 20.55 -0.26
C SER A 37 -4.84 21.34 0.82
N HIS A 38 -5.21 20.68 1.93
CA HIS A 38 -5.92 21.30 3.06
C HIS A 38 -5.06 22.22 3.94
N GLY A 39 -3.83 22.54 3.54
CA GLY A 39 -3.08 23.73 4.00
C GLY A 39 -2.47 23.66 5.40
N ASP A 40 -3.05 22.91 6.34
CA ASP A 40 -2.53 22.77 7.70
C ASP A 40 -2.12 21.34 8.03
N LEU A 41 -0.85 21.04 7.79
CA LEU A 41 -0.27 19.69 7.93
C LEU A 41 0.12 19.36 9.38
N SER A 42 0.11 20.34 10.28
CA SER A 42 0.55 20.19 11.68
C SER A 42 -0.52 19.68 12.63
N GLU A 43 -1.80 19.99 12.37
CA GLU A 43 -2.94 19.52 13.19
C GLU A 43 -3.74 18.40 12.51
N ASN A 44 -3.43 18.08 11.24
CA ASN A 44 -4.17 17.11 10.47
C ASN A 44 -3.79 15.67 10.86
N PHE A 45 -4.55 15.12 11.79
CA PHE A 45 -4.45 13.73 12.24
C PHE A 45 -4.55 12.73 11.06
N GLU A 46 -5.37 13.02 10.06
CA GLU A 46 -5.54 12.18 8.87
C GLU A 46 -4.28 12.17 7.99
N TYR A 47 -3.56 13.30 7.88
CA TYR A 47 -2.28 13.34 7.19
C TYR A 47 -1.21 12.47 7.87
N HIS A 48 -1.17 12.47 9.21
CA HIS A 48 -0.26 11.62 9.97
C HIS A 48 -0.58 10.12 9.79
N ALA A 49 -1.86 9.76 9.81
CA ALA A 49 -2.32 8.39 9.55
C ALA A 49 -1.96 7.95 8.11
N ALA A 50 -2.33 8.75 7.11
CA ALA A 50 -2.05 8.45 5.70
C ALA A 50 -0.55 8.41 5.38
N LYS A 51 0.28 9.24 6.05
CA LYS A 51 1.74 9.20 5.91
C LYS A 51 2.34 7.94 6.52
N LYS A 52 1.82 7.48 7.66
CA LYS A 52 2.26 6.23 8.29
C LYS A 52 1.90 5.04 7.39
N GLU A 53 0.66 4.97 6.93
CA GLU A 53 0.17 3.93 6.02
C GLU A 53 0.96 3.89 4.70
N LYS A 54 1.22 5.06 4.11
CA LYS A 54 2.10 5.17 2.93
C LYS A 54 3.51 4.67 3.20
N THR A 55 4.04 4.86 4.41
CA THR A 55 5.38 4.38 4.79
C THR A 55 5.37 2.87 4.96
N GLU A 56 4.36 2.30 5.63
CA GLU A 56 4.18 0.85 5.79
C GLU A 56 4.02 0.15 4.43
N MET A 57 3.16 0.67 3.55
CA MET A 57 2.99 0.16 2.19
C MET A 57 4.30 0.23 1.38
N LYS A 58 5.13 1.25 1.60
CA LYS A 58 6.42 1.39 0.93
C LYS A 58 7.43 0.36 1.44
N VAL A 59 7.42 0.05 2.74
CA VAL A 59 8.28 -0.99 3.35
C VAL A 59 7.89 -2.36 2.80
N GLU A 60 6.60 -2.70 2.75
CA GLU A 60 6.12 -3.94 2.13
C GLU A 60 6.53 -4.04 0.65
N SER A 61 6.39 -2.94 -0.10
CA SER A 61 6.80 -2.90 -1.50
C SER A 61 8.31 -3.07 -1.72
N VAL A 62 9.15 -2.72 -0.74
CA VAL A 62 10.62 -2.92 -0.80
C VAL A 62 10.97 -4.37 -0.47
N ILE A 63 10.36 -4.94 0.58
CA ILE A 63 10.53 -6.35 0.97
C ILE A 63 10.15 -7.29 -0.20
N TRP A 64 9.08 -6.96 -0.93
CA TRP A 64 8.67 -7.72 -2.12
C TRP A 64 9.57 -7.54 -3.34
N LYS A 65 10.43 -6.52 -3.38
CA LYS A 65 11.39 -6.32 -4.48
C LYS A 65 12.70 -7.09 -4.26
N GLU A 66 13.00 -7.45 -3.02
CA GLU A 66 14.24 -8.15 -2.63
C GLU A 66 14.06 -9.68 -2.49
N CYS A 67 12.82 -10.20 -2.51
CA CYS A 67 12.49 -11.63 -2.62
C CYS A 67 12.35 -12.06 -4.09
#